data_AF-A0A1H3G5M4-F1
#
_entry.id   AF-A0A1H3G5M4-F1
#
_cell.length_a   1.000
_cell.length_b   1.000
_cell.length_c   1.000
_cell.angle_alpha   90.00
_cell.angle_beta   90.00
_cell.angle_gamma   90.00
#
_symmetry.space_group_name_H-M   'P 1'
#
loop_
_entity.id
_entity.type
_entity.pdbx_description
1 polymer ?
#
loop_
_entity_poly.entity_id
_entity_poly.type
_entity_poly.pdbx_seq_one_letter_code
_entity_poly.pdbx_strand_id
1 'polypeptide(L)'
;MRRAALRRVNPPSPTPRAAPFLAHPHAIPVTAKRWLAPRYHQRDLHPNASRPRPFCAALFPALPDPSAIAPLPRTDRAALATAAPLLPRPPAGSPCPDQPAVGATAPINEWSPGMSTPATTPNSPDLGQYTLAAEMTFFIDQLNWPVSLDTRHQRLVARTGCVLDAIRMREHLAEPTAHELAVSLMSGPVCRDETGWWTFITAPRRGRPITLPDDLLHSRAVYALPRGREVVVPPVAATTRWWCQPQPGRSLPPWSAVVAVARSALSRRG
;
A
#
# COMPACT_ATOMS: atom_id res chain seq x y z
N MET A 1 59.05 26.89 49.10
CA MET A 1 57.74 27.27 49.68
C MET A 1 56.66 27.03 48.62
N ARG A 2 56.09 25.83 48.43
CA ARG A 2 54.95 25.17 49.12
C ARG A 2 53.66 25.99 49.25
N ARG A 3 52.69 25.76 48.35
CA ARG A 3 51.21 25.55 48.53
C ARG A 3 50.58 25.40 47.13
N ALA A 4 50.27 24.21 46.60
CA ALA A 4 49.20 23.27 46.95
C ALA A 4 47.79 23.89 46.83
N ALA A 5 47.18 23.78 45.64
CA ALA A 5 45.76 24.06 45.41
C ALA A 5 45.03 22.76 45.04
N LEU A 6 43.93 22.55 45.77
CA LEU A 6 43.18 21.32 45.95
C LEU A 6 42.38 20.89 44.70
N ARG A 7 42.55 19.63 44.30
CA ARG A 7 41.57 18.88 43.50
C ARG A 7 40.31 18.65 44.35
N ARG A 8 39.15 19.16 43.91
CA ARG A 8 37.86 18.69 44.40
C ARG A 8 37.52 17.37 43.68
N VAL A 9 37.49 16.29 44.43
CA VAL A 9 36.93 14.99 44.04
C VAL A 9 35.43 15.06 44.29
N ASN A 10 34.63 14.80 43.26
CA ASN A 10 33.18 14.64 43.38
C ASN A 10 32.87 13.24 43.91
N PRO A 11 32.00 13.06 44.93
CA PRO A 11 31.61 11.74 45.41
C PRO A 11 30.67 11.02 44.43
N PRO A 12 30.71 9.68 44.36
CA PRO A 12 29.77 8.90 43.55
C PRO A 12 28.35 8.93 44.15
N SER A 13 27.36 9.06 43.27
CA SER A 13 25.93 9.02 43.60
C SER A 13 25.51 7.69 44.22
N PRO A 14 24.59 7.68 45.22
CA PRO A 14 24.10 6.46 45.82
C PRO A 14 23.17 5.68 44.88
N THR A 15 23.45 4.38 44.81
CA THR A 15 22.69 3.34 44.10
C THR A 15 21.24 3.25 44.61
N PRO A 16 20.24 3.06 43.74
CA PRO A 16 18.87 2.83 44.16
C PRO A 16 18.73 1.44 44.82
N ARG A 17 18.15 1.48 46.03
CA ARG A 17 17.80 0.37 46.92
C ARG A 17 16.80 -0.57 46.23
N ALA A 18 17.19 -1.83 46.09
CA ALA A 18 16.32 -2.91 45.64
C ALA A 18 15.16 -3.11 46.63
N ALA A 19 13.93 -3.04 46.12
CA ALA A 19 12.73 -3.49 46.83
C ALA A 19 12.61 -5.02 46.69
N PRO A 20 12.19 -5.75 47.74
CA PRO A 20 11.90 -7.17 47.63
C PRO A 20 10.63 -7.39 46.82
N PHE A 21 10.77 -8.00 45.65
CA PHE A 21 9.66 -8.51 44.85
C PHE A 21 9.02 -9.70 45.58
N LEU A 22 7.80 -9.50 46.07
CA LEU A 22 6.90 -10.57 46.50
C LEU A 22 6.56 -11.46 45.30
N ALA A 23 6.98 -12.71 45.39
CA ALA A 23 6.63 -13.77 44.45
C ALA A 23 5.11 -13.96 44.37
N HIS A 24 4.54 -13.71 43.20
CA HIS A 24 3.20 -14.17 42.81
C HIS A 24 3.37 -15.26 41.74
N PRO A 25 3.10 -16.54 42.03
CA PRO A 25 3.05 -17.57 41.01
C PRO A 25 1.65 -17.60 40.40
N HIS A 26 1.43 -16.80 39.35
CA HIS A 26 0.40 -17.12 38.36
C HIS A 26 1.10 -17.68 37.12
N ALA A 27 1.26 -19.01 37.13
CA ALA A 27 1.59 -19.78 35.95
C ALA A 27 0.47 -19.60 34.92
N ILE A 28 0.71 -18.77 33.91
CA ILE A 28 -0.07 -18.76 32.68
C ILE A 28 0.47 -19.92 31.83
N PRO A 29 -0.32 -20.97 31.54
CA PRO A 29 0.12 -21.97 30.59
C PRO A 29 0.15 -21.34 29.20
N VAL A 30 1.35 -20.99 28.72
CA VAL A 30 1.61 -20.78 27.29
C VAL A 30 1.47 -22.14 26.64
N THR A 31 0.24 -22.51 26.29
CA THR A 31 0.00 -23.61 25.36
C THR A 31 0.49 -23.12 24.01
N ALA A 32 1.76 -23.37 23.73
CA ALA A 32 2.29 -23.35 22.38
C ALA A 32 1.55 -24.43 21.59
N LYS A 33 0.36 -24.08 21.06
CA LYS A 33 -0.26 -24.83 19.98
C LYS A 33 0.67 -24.66 18.78
N ARG A 34 1.57 -25.63 18.66
CA ARG A 34 2.29 -26.00 17.46
C ARG A 34 1.24 -26.35 16.40
N TRP A 35 0.69 -25.33 15.77
CA TRP A 35 -0.12 -25.50 14.57
C TRP A 35 0.85 -25.99 13.50
N LEU A 36 0.74 -27.28 13.19
CA LEU A 36 1.24 -27.84 11.94
C LEU A 36 0.60 -27.02 10.83
N ALA A 37 1.36 -26.10 10.25
CA ALA A 37 0.96 -25.40 9.05
C ALA A 37 0.56 -26.47 8.01
N PRO A 38 -0.61 -26.36 7.37
CA PRO A 38 -0.89 -27.22 6.23
C PRO A 38 0.20 -26.93 5.20
N ARG A 39 0.93 -27.97 4.81
CA ARG A 39 1.82 -27.95 3.66
C ARG A 39 0.96 -27.58 2.45
N TYR A 40 0.87 -26.29 2.14
CA TYR A 40 0.42 -25.84 0.83
C TYR A 40 1.48 -26.31 -0.14
N HIS A 41 1.17 -27.42 -0.81
CA HIS A 41 1.88 -27.85 -1.99
C HIS A 41 1.90 -26.66 -2.95
N GLN A 42 3.09 -26.10 -3.12
CA GLN A 42 3.49 -25.28 -4.25
C GLN A 42 3.36 -26.17 -5.50
N ARG A 43 2.12 -26.38 -5.96
CA ARG A 43 1.82 -27.09 -7.19
C ARG A 43 2.24 -26.19 -8.35
N ASP A 44 3.21 -26.71 -9.08
CA ASP A 44 3.60 -26.42 -10.44
C ASP A 44 2.72 -25.40 -11.17
N LEU A 45 3.32 -24.24 -11.41
CA LEU A 45 2.94 -23.31 -12.46
C LEU A 45 3.12 -24.01 -13.81
N HIS A 46 2.16 -24.86 -14.20
CA HIS A 46 2.01 -25.24 -15.60
C HIS A 46 1.57 -24.01 -16.40
N PRO A 47 2.15 -23.78 -17.60
CA PRO A 47 1.79 -22.66 -18.45
C PRO A 47 0.44 -22.96 -19.10
N ASN A 48 -0.65 -22.48 -18.50
CA ASN A 48 -1.94 -22.47 -19.18
C ASN A 48 -1.95 -21.32 -20.19
N ALA A 49 -1.88 -21.68 -21.47
CA ALA A 49 -2.06 -20.79 -22.61
C ALA A 49 -3.50 -20.28 -22.67
N SER A 50 -3.84 -19.36 -21.77
CA SER A 50 -5.06 -18.57 -21.85
C SER A 50 -4.83 -17.44 -22.85
N ARG A 51 -5.52 -17.53 -23.98
CA ARG A 51 -5.59 -16.54 -25.06
C ARG A 51 -5.62 -15.10 -24.51
N PRO A 52 -4.82 -14.17 -25.04
CA PRO A 52 -4.92 -12.76 -24.68
C PRO A 52 -6.28 -12.24 -25.15
N ARG A 53 -7.07 -11.68 -24.23
CA ARG A 53 -8.16 -10.78 -24.60
C ARG A 53 -7.53 -9.52 -25.21
N PRO A 54 -7.98 -9.06 -26.39
CA PRO A 54 -7.60 -7.77 -26.93
C PRO A 54 -8.30 -6.66 -26.13
N PHE A 55 -7.88 -5.40 -26.35
CA PHE A 55 -8.29 -4.14 -25.69
C PHE A 55 -7.47 -3.79 -24.44
N CYS A 56 -6.70 -2.70 -24.37
CA CYS A 56 -6.79 -1.40 -25.05
C CYS A 56 -5.53 -1.06 -25.85
N ALA A 57 -5.62 -1.08 -27.18
CA ALA A 57 -4.71 -0.35 -28.05
C ALA A 57 -5.45 0.92 -28.51
N ALA A 58 -5.34 1.99 -27.71
CA ALA A 58 -5.63 3.32 -28.23
C ALA A 58 -4.51 3.67 -29.24
N LEU A 59 -4.92 4.17 -30.40
CA LEU A 59 -4.10 4.54 -31.54
C LEU A 59 -2.78 5.21 -31.14
N PHE A 60 -1.66 4.54 -31.41
CA PHE A 60 -0.40 5.23 -31.68
C PHE A 60 -0.25 5.27 -33.20
N PRO A 61 -0.17 6.47 -33.84
CA PRO A 61 0.25 6.54 -35.23
C PRO A 61 1.66 5.95 -35.34
N ALA A 62 1.89 5.16 -36.39
CA ALA A 62 3.16 4.53 -36.68
C ALA A 62 4.31 5.55 -36.59
N LEU A 63 5.35 5.23 -35.80
CA LEU A 63 6.58 5.99 -35.84
C LEU A 63 7.16 5.94 -37.27
N PRO A 64 7.58 7.08 -37.85
CA PRO A 64 8.29 7.07 -39.11
C PRO A 64 9.67 6.39 -38.94
N ASP A 65 10.09 5.70 -40.01
CA ASP A 65 11.39 5.04 -40.15
C ASP A 65 12.53 6.02 -39.81
N PRO A 66 13.43 5.69 -38.86
CA PRO A 66 14.55 6.56 -38.49
C PRO A 66 15.60 6.71 -39.61
N SER A 67 15.50 5.94 -40.70
CA SER A 67 16.46 5.97 -41.81
C SER A 67 16.19 7.09 -42.83
N ALA A 68 15.08 7.82 -42.70
CA ALA A 68 14.69 8.90 -43.62
C ALA A 68 15.01 10.32 -43.12
N ILE A 69 15.77 10.48 -42.03
CA ILE A 69 16.12 11.80 -41.51
C ILE A 69 17.36 12.32 -42.27
N ALA A 70 17.10 13.13 -43.30
CA ALA A 70 18.12 13.95 -43.93
C ALA A 70 18.81 14.87 -42.89
N PRO A 71 20.12 15.11 -42.99
CA PRO A 71 20.83 15.99 -42.07
C PRO A 71 20.26 17.41 -42.18
N LEU A 72 19.67 17.89 -41.08
CA LEU A 72 19.19 19.27 -40.98
C LEU A 72 20.37 20.26 -41.14
N PRO A 73 20.19 21.37 -41.88
CA PRO A 73 21.18 22.43 -41.90
C PRO A 73 21.34 23.01 -40.50
N ARG A 74 22.61 23.24 -40.10
CA ARG A 74 22.96 23.96 -38.88
C ARG A 74 22.39 25.38 -38.96
N THR A 75 21.25 25.61 -38.35
CA THR A 75 20.73 26.97 -38.14
C THR A 75 21.43 27.59 -36.93
N ASP A 76 22.09 28.70 -37.19
CA ASP A 76 22.82 29.53 -36.25
C ASP A 76 21.91 29.98 -35.09
N ARG A 77 22.36 29.74 -33.86
CA ARG A 77 21.58 29.89 -32.62
C ARG A 77 21.80 31.28 -32.03
N ALA A 78 21.57 32.32 -32.83
CA ALA A 78 21.77 33.71 -32.42
C ALA A 78 20.71 34.65 -33.00
N ALA A 79 19.42 34.40 -32.73
CA ALA A 79 18.37 35.41 -32.67
C ALA A 79 17.02 34.71 -32.54
N LEU A 80 16.36 34.82 -31.38
CA LEU A 80 14.90 34.88 -31.22
C LEU A 80 14.58 34.82 -29.72
N ALA A 81 14.83 35.96 -29.06
CA ALA A 81 14.08 36.35 -27.88
C ALA A 81 13.07 37.39 -28.34
N THR A 82 11.78 37.04 -28.39
CA THR A 82 10.60 37.93 -28.26
C THR A 82 9.33 37.14 -28.58
N ALA A 83 8.29 37.41 -27.79
CA ALA A 83 6.88 37.03 -27.93
C ALA A 83 6.44 35.70 -27.29
N ALA A 84 6.08 35.79 -26.00
CA ALA A 84 5.14 34.88 -25.37
C ALA A 84 3.70 35.38 -25.63
N PRO A 85 2.78 34.56 -26.19
CA PRO A 85 1.39 34.94 -26.34
C PRO A 85 0.61 34.71 -25.03
N LEU A 86 -0.15 35.73 -24.65
CA LEU A 86 -1.12 35.74 -23.55
C LEU A 86 -2.20 34.67 -23.79
N LEU A 87 -2.32 33.72 -22.88
CA LEU A 87 -3.46 32.79 -22.84
C LEU A 87 -4.68 33.48 -22.19
N PRO A 88 -5.89 33.25 -22.72
CA PRO A 88 -7.12 33.82 -22.14
C PRO A 88 -7.49 33.12 -20.84
N ARG A 89 -7.90 33.94 -19.87
CA ARG A 89 -8.35 33.58 -18.53
C ARG A 89 -9.79 33.04 -18.62
N PRO A 90 -10.13 31.88 -18.02
CA PRO A 90 -11.51 31.40 -18.00
C PRO A 90 -12.39 32.24 -17.05
N PRO A 91 -13.67 32.47 -17.39
CA PRO A 91 -14.59 33.26 -16.56
C PRO A 91 -15.01 32.51 -15.30
N ALA A 92 -15.07 33.26 -14.20
CA ALA A 92 -15.70 32.85 -12.96
C ALA A 92 -17.22 32.84 -13.11
N GLY A 93 -17.87 31.85 -12.51
CA GLY A 93 -19.28 31.92 -12.13
C GLY A 93 -20.17 30.84 -12.75
N SER A 94 -20.60 29.90 -11.91
CA SER A 94 -22.00 29.49 -11.86
C SER A 94 -22.32 28.91 -10.48
N PRO A 95 -23.32 29.46 -9.77
CA PRO A 95 -23.79 28.96 -8.48
C PRO A 95 -24.73 27.75 -8.66
N CYS A 96 -24.64 26.81 -7.72
CA CYS A 96 -25.52 25.64 -7.63
C CYS A 96 -26.79 26.03 -6.85
N PRO A 97 -28.02 25.83 -7.37
CA PRO A 97 -29.24 26.03 -6.60
C PRO A 97 -29.76 24.74 -5.96
N ASP A 98 -30.40 24.93 -4.80
CA ASP A 98 -31.50 24.14 -4.22
C ASP A 98 -31.28 22.67 -3.81
N GLN A 99 -31.06 22.49 -2.50
CA GLN A 99 -31.54 21.30 -1.78
C GLN A 99 -32.82 21.64 -1.02
N PRO A 100 -33.96 20.96 -1.27
CA PRO A 100 -35.11 21.04 -0.39
C PRO A 100 -34.92 20.13 0.83
N ALA A 101 -35.18 20.72 2.00
CA ALA A 101 -35.37 20.03 3.27
C ALA A 101 -36.59 19.09 3.19
N VAL A 102 -36.41 17.82 3.56
CA VAL A 102 -37.53 16.90 3.79
C VAL A 102 -37.40 16.36 5.21
N GLY A 103 -38.16 16.96 6.12
CA GLY A 103 -38.63 16.29 7.32
C GLY A 103 -39.88 15.49 6.97
N ALA A 104 -39.98 14.27 7.49
CA ALA A 104 -41.26 13.57 7.62
C ALA A 104 -41.14 12.47 8.67
N THR A 105 -41.61 12.80 9.87
CA THR A 105 -42.10 11.90 10.91
C THR A 105 -43.07 10.87 10.32
N ALA A 106 -42.92 9.60 10.70
CA ALA A 106 -43.97 8.60 10.54
C ALA A 106 -44.18 7.82 11.85
N PRO A 107 -45.43 7.46 12.18
CA PRO A 107 -45.86 7.02 13.50
C PRO A 107 -45.68 5.52 13.76
N ILE A 108 -45.75 5.24 15.06
CA ILE A 108 -45.82 3.94 15.73
C ILE A 108 -47.20 3.32 15.48
N ASN A 109 -47.24 2.14 14.86
CA ASN A 109 -48.45 1.31 14.81
C ASN A 109 -48.10 -0.13 15.18
N GLU A 110 -48.84 -0.59 16.18
CA GLU A 110 -48.65 -1.77 17.00
C GLU A 110 -49.86 -2.71 16.81
N TRP A 111 -49.59 -4.01 16.68
CA TRP A 111 -50.44 -5.22 16.77
C TRP A 111 -51.26 -5.74 15.56
N SER A 112 -50.89 -6.96 15.14
CA SER A 112 -51.82 -8.04 14.75
C SER A 112 -51.12 -9.41 14.89
N PRO A 113 -51.67 -10.38 15.65
CA PRO A 113 -51.15 -11.74 15.74
C PRO A 113 -51.95 -12.71 14.85
N GLY A 114 -51.25 -13.65 14.23
CA GLY A 114 -51.84 -14.90 13.74
C GLY A 114 -51.83 -15.11 12.23
N MET A 115 -50.71 -15.59 11.70
CA MET A 115 -50.68 -16.51 10.55
C MET A 115 -49.28 -17.15 10.49
N SER A 116 -49.18 -18.41 10.94
CA SER A 116 -47.98 -19.23 10.82
C SER A 116 -47.73 -19.54 9.34
N THR A 117 -47.04 -18.63 8.66
CA THR A 117 -46.40 -18.90 7.38
C THR A 117 -45.17 -19.80 7.64
N PRO A 118 -44.91 -20.82 6.79
CA PRO A 118 -43.67 -21.57 6.89
C PRO A 118 -42.52 -20.58 6.69
N ALA A 119 -41.72 -20.40 7.73
CA ALA A 119 -40.54 -19.54 7.74
C ALA A 119 -39.55 -20.06 6.69
N THR A 120 -39.72 -19.59 5.45
CA THR A 120 -38.65 -19.55 4.48
C THR A 120 -37.70 -18.51 5.02
N THR A 121 -36.74 -18.94 5.85
CA THR A 121 -35.61 -18.10 6.26
C THR A 121 -35.02 -17.55 4.97
N PRO A 122 -35.19 -16.24 4.67
CA PRO A 122 -34.53 -15.68 3.51
C PRO A 122 -33.05 -15.93 3.72
N ASN A 123 -32.41 -16.60 2.75
CA ASN A 123 -30.96 -16.77 2.72
C ASN A 123 -30.36 -15.39 2.98
N SER A 124 -29.89 -15.17 4.21
CA SER A 124 -29.36 -13.90 4.63
C SER A 124 -28.19 -13.64 3.69
N PRO A 125 -28.25 -12.58 2.87
CA PRO A 125 -27.15 -12.28 1.98
C PRO A 125 -25.88 -12.23 2.83
N ASP A 126 -24.87 -13.00 2.40
CA ASP A 126 -23.61 -13.18 3.10
C ASP A 126 -23.01 -11.81 3.46
N LEU A 127 -23.17 -11.39 4.72
CA LEU A 127 -22.82 -10.05 5.21
C LEU A 127 -21.34 -9.71 4.94
N GLY A 128 -20.50 -10.74 4.78
CA GLY A 128 -19.11 -10.60 4.34
C GLY A 128 -18.94 -10.01 2.94
N GLN A 129 -19.80 -10.34 1.98
CA GLN A 129 -19.68 -9.89 0.58
C GLN A 129 -20.09 -8.43 0.39
N TYR A 130 -21.15 -8.00 1.08
CA TYR A 130 -21.59 -6.59 1.09
C TYR A 130 -20.51 -5.66 1.66
N THR A 131 -19.66 -6.20 2.53
CA THR A 131 -18.56 -5.45 3.12
C THR A 131 -17.43 -5.24 2.10
N LEU A 132 -17.09 -6.25 1.30
CA LEU A 132 -16.02 -6.12 0.29
C LEU A 132 -16.37 -5.20 -0.87
N ALA A 133 -17.63 -5.17 -1.31
CA ALA A 133 -18.06 -4.26 -2.37
C ALA A 133 -17.97 -2.79 -1.93
N ALA A 134 -18.41 -2.46 -0.71
CA ALA A 134 -18.28 -1.12 -0.15
C ALA A 134 -16.81 -0.68 0.01
N GLU A 135 -15.96 -1.60 0.46
CA GLU A 135 -14.51 -1.39 0.57
C GLU A 135 -13.86 -1.17 -0.81
N MET A 136 -14.27 -1.91 -1.83
CA MET A 136 -13.81 -1.69 -3.21
C MET A 136 -14.16 -0.27 -3.69
N THR A 137 -15.39 0.19 -3.45
CA THR A 137 -15.82 1.55 -3.76
C THR A 137 -14.96 2.59 -3.05
N PHE A 138 -14.59 2.37 -1.79
CA PHE A 138 -13.67 3.26 -1.08
C PHE A 138 -12.31 3.40 -1.80
N PHE A 139 -11.69 2.29 -2.22
CA PHE A 139 -10.40 2.37 -2.93
C PHE A 139 -10.50 3.09 -4.27
N ILE A 140 -11.60 2.89 -5.00
CA ILE A 140 -11.83 3.53 -6.29
C ILE A 140 -12.08 5.04 -6.09
N ASP A 141 -13.03 5.40 -5.23
CA ASP A 141 -13.50 6.77 -5.10
C ASP A 141 -12.54 7.67 -4.31
N GLN A 142 -11.94 7.15 -3.24
CA GLN A 142 -11.13 7.95 -2.32
C GLN A 142 -9.64 7.91 -2.64
N LEU A 143 -9.17 6.81 -3.24
CA LEU A 143 -7.73 6.61 -3.51
C LEU A 143 -7.42 6.57 -5.02
N ASN A 144 -8.44 6.52 -5.89
CA ASN A 144 -8.30 6.36 -7.33
C ASN A 144 -7.51 5.09 -7.70
N TRP A 145 -7.62 4.03 -6.90
CA TRP A 145 -6.94 2.77 -7.17
C TRP A 145 -7.87 1.82 -7.92
N PRO A 146 -7.44 1.23 -9.06
CA PRO A 146 -8.26 0.30 -9.82
C PRO A 146 -8.28 -1.07 -9.13
N VAL A 147 -9.11 -1.19 -8.11
CA VAL A 147 -9.32 -2.41 -7.33
C VAL A 147 -10.51 -3.17 -7.90
N SER A 148 -10.40 -4.49 -7.96
CA SER A 148 -11.47 -5.41 -8.35
C SER A 148 -11.65 -6.50 -7.29
N LEU A 149 -12.85 -7.06 -7.21
CA LEU A 149 -13.15 -8.21 -6.35
C LEU A 149 -12.80 -9.52 -7.06
N ASP A 150 -11.84 -10.26 -6.52
CA ASP A 150 -11.57 -11.65 -6.88
C ASP A 150 -12.61 -12.53 -6.16
N THR A 151 -13.70 -12.84 -6.85
CA THR A 151 -14.84 -13.60 -6.29
C THR A 151 -14.48 -15.04 -5.94
N ARG A 152 -13.45 -15.61 -6.58
CA ARG A 152 -12.99 -16.98 -6.27
C ARG A 152 -12.34 -17.06 -4.90
N HIS A 153 -11.56 -16.04 -4.55
CA HIS A 153 -10.81 -16.00 -3.30
C HIS A 153 -11.39 -15.00 -2.28
N GLN A 154 -12.51 -14.35 -2.61
CA GLN A 154 -13.20 -13.35 -1.79
C GLN A 154 -12.23 -12.28 -1.24
N ARG A 155 -11.47 -11.67 -2.14
CA ARG A 155 -10.44 -10.67 -1.79
C ARG A 155 -10.39 -9.53 -2.79
N LEU A 156 -9.93 -8.38 -2.33
CA LEU A 156 -9.68 -7.23 -3.18
C LEU A 156 -8.31 -7.36 -3.84
N VAL A 157 -8.24 -7.13 -5.14
CA VAL A 157 -6.98 -7.16 -5.91
C VAL A 157 -6.83 -5.89 -6.73
N ALA A 158 -5.61 -5.35 -6.78
CA ALA A 158 -5.24 -4.25 -7.65
C ALA A 158 -4.21 -4.73 -8.68
N ARG A 159 -4.23 -4.17 -9.89
CA ARG A 159 -3.22 -4.47 -10.91
C ARG A 159 -2.04 -3.51 -10.84
N THR A 160 -0.83 -4.06 -10.82
CA THR A 160 0.43 -3.29 -10.84
C THR A 160 0.70 -2.67 -12.21
N GLY A 161 1.45 -1.57 -12.24
CA GLY A 161 1.89 -0.89 -13.46
C GLY A 161 0.92 0.13 -14.03
N CYS A 162 -0.29 0.27 -13.46
CA CYS A 162 -1.27 1.30 -13.86
C CYS A 162 -1.17 2.53 -12.96
N VAL A 163 -1.81 2.49 -11.79
CA VAL A 163 -1.85 3.60 -10.81
C VAL A 163 -0.88 3.37 -9.65
N LEU A 164 -0.45 2.12 -9.45
CA LEU A 164 0.46 1.73 -8.38
C LEU A 164 1.38 0.60 -8.85
N ASP A 165 2.51 0.45 -8.17
CA ASP A 165 3.38 -0.71 -8.23
C ASP A 165 3.56 -1.28 -6.82
N ALA A 166 4.07 -2.51 -6.72
CA ALA A 166 4.22 -3.18 -5.42
C ALA A 166 5.54 -3.94 -5.27
N ILE A 167 6.14 -3.84 -4.06
CA ILE A 167 7.33 -4.59 -3.65
C ILE A 167 6.94 -5.49 -2.48
N ARG A 168 7.22 -6.79 -2.60
CA ARG A 168 7.09 -7.74 -1.49
C ARG A 168 8.43 -7.93 -0.80
N MET A 169 8.44 -7.92 0.53
CA MET A 169 9.63 -8.11 1.35
C MET A 169 9.35 -9.08 2.50
N ARG A 170 10.34 -9.87 2.93
CA ARG A 170 10.24 -10.64 4.17
C ARG A 170 10.19 -9.69 5.36
N GLU A 171 9.42 -10.05 6.38
CA GLU A 171 9.20 -9.24 7.59
C GLU A 171 10.49 -8.65 8.17
N HIS A 172 11.54 -9.46 8.33
CA HIS A 172 12.81 -9.01 8.89
C HIS A 172 13.46 -7.85 8.11
N LEU A 173 13.25 -7.76 6.80
CA LEU A 173 13.74 -6.64 5.99
C LEU A 173 12.68 -5.55 5.82
N ALA A 174 11.41 -5.93 5.77
CA ALA A 174 10.28 -5.02 5.61
C ALA A 174 10.12 -4.08 6.80
N GLU A 175 10.18 -4.57 8.03
CA GLU A 175 10.00 -3.77 9.24
C GLU A 175 11.00 -2.60 9.34
N PRO A 176 12.34 -2.80 9.26
CA PRO A 176 13.28 -1.68 9.28
C PRO A 176 13.11 -0.75 8.08
N THR A 177 12.74 -1.28 6.91
CA THR A 177 12.46 -0.47 5.71
C THR A 177 11.27 0.45 5.94
N ALA A 178 10.17 -0.07 6.49
CA ALA A 178 8.98 0.70 6.79
C ALA A 178 9.24 1.76 7.86
N HIS A 179 10.04 1.44 8.88
CA HIS A 179 10.44 2.39 9.92
C HIS A 179 11.28 3.54 9.35
N GLU A 180 12.31 3.24 8.54
CA GLU A 180 13.17 4.28 7.93
C GLU A 180 12.40 5.15 6.92
N LEU A 181 11.46 4.57 6.16
CA LEU A 181 10.53 5.34 5.33
C LEU A 181 9.67 6.28 6.18
N ALA A 182 9.20 5.84 7.35
CA ALA A 182 8.40 6.67 8.23
C ALA A 182 9.20 7.83 8.84
N VAL A 183 10.43 7.58 9.29
CA VAL A 183 11.35 8.62 9.78
C VAL A 183 11.67 9.63 8.67
N SER A 184 11.77 9.16 7.43
CA SER A 184 12.03 10.01 6.25
C SER A 184 10.78 10.74 5.73
N LEU A 185 9.64 10.66 6.44
CA LEU A 185 8.34 11.22 6.01
C LEU A 185 7.85 10.70 4.64
N MET A 186 8.36 9.55 4.22
CA MET A 186 7.99 8.85 2.99
C MET A 186 7.22 7.56 3.29
N SER A 187 6.55 7.46 4.44
CA SER A 187 5.70 6.30 4.71
C SER A 187 4.60 6.20 3.66
N GLY A 188 4.32 4.97 3.25
CA GLY A 188 3.25 4.65 2.34
C GLY A 188 2.42 3.48 2.85
N PRO A 189 1.41 3.07 2.08
CA PRO A 189 0.58 1.94 2.45
C PRO A 189 1.41 0.65 2.43
N VAL A 190 1.37 -0.08 3.54
CA VAL A 190 2.09 -1.35 3.72
C VAL A 190 1.14 -2.36 4.33
N CYS A 191 0.91 -3.46 3.63
CA CYS A 191 0.12 -4.58 4.14
C CYS A 191 0.99 -5.77 4.53
N ARG A 192 0.49 -6.55 5.47
CA ARG A 192 1.09 -7.77 6.00
C ARG A 192 0.26 -8.96 5.57
N ASP A 193 0.94 -10.03 5.15
CA ASP A 193 0.30 -11.33 4.99
C ASP A 193 0.68 -12.30 6.13
N GLU A 194 -0.07 -13.39 6.19
CA GLU A 194 0.09 -14.44 7.21
C GLU A 194 1.37 -15.26 7.01
N THR A 195 2.05 -15.11 5.87
CA THR A 195 3.25 -15.87 5.50
C THR A 195 4.56 -15.17 5.90
N GLY A 196 4.45 -14.04 6.61
CA GLY A 196 5.59 -13.20 7.01
C GLY A 196 6.17 -12.38 5.86
N TRP A 197 5.38 -12.17 4.81
CA TRP A 197 5.71 -11.26 3.73
C TRP A 197 4.88 -9.98 3.88
N TRP A 198 5.53 -8.85 3.64
CA TRP A 198 4.90 -7.54 3.65
C TRP A 198 4.90 -7.01 2.22
N THR A 199 3.88 -6.26 1.85
CA THR A 199 3.79 -5.63 0.53
C THR A 199 3.73 -4.13 0.68
N PHE A 200 4.72 -3.45 0.11
CA PHE A 200 4.79 -2.01 -0.01
C PHE A 200 4.07 -1.59 -1.28
N ILE A 201 3.06 -0.74 -1.16
CA ILE A 201 2.36 -0.14 -2.29
C ILE A 201 3.04 1.20 -2.59
N THR A 202 3.41 1.39 -3.85
CA THR A 202 4.31 2.46 -4.29
C THR A 202 3.78 3.18 -5.51
N ALA A 203 4.27 4.40 -5.76
CA ALA A 203 3.94 5.15 -6.95
C ALA A 203 4.40 4.38 -8.21
N PRO A 204 3.63 4.45 -9.31
CA PRO A 204 3.90 3.65 -10.50
C PRO A 204 5.19 4.12 -11.15
N ARG A 205 6.07 3.17 -11.46
CA ARG A 205 7.33 3.41 -12.16
C ARG A 205 7.04 3.58 -13.65
N ARG A 206 7.38 4.72 -14.24
CA ARG A 206 7.24 4.97 -15.68
C ARG A 206 8.42 4.39 -16.49
N GLY A 207 8.16 3.94 -17.72
CA GLY A 207 9.19 3.71 -18.75
C GLY A 207 9.91 2.35 -18.76
N ARG A 208 10.57 1.92 -17.66
CA ARG A 208 11.52 0.78 -17.70
C ARG A 208 10.98 -0.50 -17.03
N PRO A 209 11.39 -1.71 -17.47
CA PRO A 209 11.18 -2.95 -16.72
C PRO A 209 11.63 -2.82 -15.27
N ILE A 210 10.89 -3.48 -14.38
CA ILE A 210 11.16 -3.44 -12.95
C ILE A 210 12.34 -4.36 -12.64
N THR A 211 13.55 -3.81 -12.71
CA THR A 211 14.77 -4.50 -12.26
C THR A 211 15.11 -4.05 -10.84
N LEU A 212 15.23 -5.01 -9.93
CA LEU A 212 15.78 -4.79 -8.59
C LEU A 212 17.32 -4.83 -8.66
N PRO A 213 18.01 -4.05 -7.82
CA PRO A 213 19.46 -4.15 -7.64
C PRO A 213 19.89 -5.56 -7.20
N ASP A 214 21.10 -5.97 -7.63
CA ASP A 214 21.57 -7.34 -7.47
C ASP A 214 21.67 -7.78 -6.01
N ASP A 215 22.08 -6.89 -5.10
CA ASP A 215 22.14 -7.17 -3.66
C ASP A 215 20.76 -7.60 -3.09
N LEU A 216 19.69 -6.90 -3.48
CA LEU A 216 18.34 -7.28 -3.09
C LEU A 216 17.91 -8.62 -3.73
N LEU A 217 18.27 -8.86 -4.98
CA LEU A 217 17.96 -10.12 -5.66
C LEU A 217 18.66 -11.32 -4.99
N HIS A 218 19.93 -11.18 -4.64
CA HIS A 218 20.71 -12.24 -3.98
C HIS A 218 20.18 -12.57 -2.58
N SER A 219 19.60 -11.59 -1.87
CA SER A 219 19.02 -11.81 -0.54
C SER A 219 17.84 -12.79 -0.54
N ARG A 220 17.15 -12.98 -1.69
CA ARG A 220 15.87 -13.71 -1.81
C ARG A 220 14.77 -13.25 -0.85
N ALA A 221 14.96 -12.09 -0.21
CA ALA A 221 14.05 -11.51 0.76
C ALA A 221 13.17 -10.41 0.16
N VAL A 222 13.39 -10.05 -1.11
CA VAL A 222 12.66 -8.98 -1.82
C VAL A 222 12.24 -9.46 -3.20
N TYR A 223 10.99 -9.20 -3.57
CA TYR A 223 10.45 -9.42 -4.91
C TYR A 223 9.68 -8.20 -5.38
N ALA A 224 10.03 -7.72 -6.56
CA ALA A 224 9.23 -6.73 -7.27
C ALA A 224 8.10 -7.45 -8.01
N LEU A 225 6.87 -6.99 -7.87
CA LEU A 225 5.76 -7.54 -8.66
C LEU A 225 5.84 -6.98 -10.09
N PRO A 226 5.95 -7.83 -11.13
CA PRO A 226 5.92 -7.38 -12.51
C PRO A 226 4.64 -6.61 -12.84
N ARG A 227 4.68 -5.72 -13.83
CA ARG A 227 3.49 -5.01 -14.31
C ARG A 227 2.40 -5.97 -14.76
N GLY A 228 1.13 -5.59 -14.56
CA GLY A 228 -0.03 -6.39 -14.89
C GLY A 228 -0.28 -7.57 -13.93
N ARG A 229 0.55 -7.74 -12.90
CA ARG A 229 0.29 -8.71 -11.83
C ARG A 229 -0.72 -8.14 -10.85
N GLU A 230 -1.44 -9.05 -10.21
CA GLU A 230 -2.41 -8.71 -9.18
C GLU A 230 -1.71 -8.70 -7.82
N VAL A 231 -1.95 -7.62 -7.06
CA VAL A 231 -1.57 -7.51 -5.65
C VAL A 231 -2.82 -7.56 -4.81
N VAL A 232 -2.80 -8.35 -3.74
CA VAL A 232 -3.92 -8.42 -2.79
C VAL A 232 -3.89 -7.18 -1.91
N VAL A 233 -5.02 -6.48 -1.86
CA VAL A 233 -5.22 -5.31 -1.01
C VAL A 233 -6.16 -5.73 0.13
N PRO A 234 -5.74 -5.68 1.40
CA PRO A 234 -6.65 -5.95 2.50
C PRO A 234 -7.80 -4.91 2.52
N PRO A 235 -9.00 -5.27 2.97
CA PRO A 235 -10.03 -4.27 3.31
C PRO A 235 -9.48 -3.22 4.28
N VAL A 236 -9.97 -1.99 4.22
CA VAL A 236 -9.54 -0.92 5.14
C VAL A 236 -9.92 -1.27 6.57
N ALA A 237 -11.10 -1.86 6.79
CA ALA A 237 -11.52 -2.37 8.09
C ALA A 237 -10.57 -3.45 8.68
N ALA A 238 -9.75 -4.11 7.87
CA ALA A 238 -8.80 -5.13 8.32
C ALA A 238 -7.51 -4.52 8.91
N THR A 239 -7.65 -3.72 9.97
CA THR A 239 -6.55 -2.94 10.58
C THR A 239 -5.32 -3.78 10.94
N THR A 240 -5.50 -5.04 11.37
CA THR A 240 -4.40 -5.96 11.72
C THR A 240 -3.55 -6.39 10.51
N ARG A 241 -4.11 -6.32 9.30
CA ARG A 241 -3.42 -6.63 8.03
C ARG A 241 -2.67 -5.42 7.48
N TRP A 242 -2.86 -4.24 8.06
CA TRP A 242 -2.16 -3.03 7.67
C TRP A 242 -1.08 -2.70 8.71
N TRP A 243 0.15 -2.49 8.24
CA TRP A 243 1.17 -1.80 9.04
C TRP A 243 0.99 -0.28 8.93
N CYS A 244 0.72 0.19 7.72
CA CYS A 244 0.37 1.57 7.44
C CYS A 244 -0.78 1.56 6.44
N GLN A 245 -1.93 2.12 6.84
CA GLN A 245 -3.11 2.19 6.00
C GLN A 245 -2.96 3.26 4.91
N PRO A 246 -3.60 3.08 3.74
CA PRO A 246 -3.71 4.14 2.77
C PRO A 246 -4.56 5.29 3.30
N GLN A 247 -4.15 6.51 2.98
CA GLN A 247 -4.83 7.74 3.38
C GLN A 247 -5.22 8.53 2.12
N PRO A 248 -6.48 9.01 2.01
CA PRO A 248 -6.89 9.89 0.92
C PRO A 248 -6.00 11.13 0.84
N GLY A 249 -5.64 11.54 -0.37
CA GLY A 249 -4.77 12.71 -0.62
C GLY A 249 -3.28 12.51 -0.33
N ARG A 250 -2.86 11.40 0.28
CA ARG A 250 -1.44 11.10 0.51
C ARG A 250 -0.81 10.46 -0.72
N SER A 251 0.28 11.04 -1.21
CA SER A 251 1.04 10.46 -2.32
C SER A 251 1.68 9.13 -1.93
N LEU A 252 1.64 8.16 -2.84
CA LEU A 252 2.38 6.91 -2.69
C LEU A 252 3.90 7.17 -2.67
N PRO A 253 4.68 6.41 -1.88
CA PRO A 253 6.13 6.57 -1.86
C PRO A 253 6.72 6.20 -3.23
N PRO A 254 7.74 6.93 -3.71
CA PRO A 254 8.43 6.57 -4.93
C PRO A 254 9.02 5.16 -4.84
N TRP A 255 8.89 4.37 -5.91
CA TRP A 255 9.51 3.03 -6.00
C TRP A 255 11.00 3.05 -5.64
N SER A 256 11.74 4.03 -6.15
CA SER A 256 13.17 4.20 -5.91
C SER A 256 13.50 4.45 -4.43
N ALA A 257 12.65 5.19 -3.72
CA ALA A 257 12.84 5.46 -2.30
C ALA A 257 12.73 4.16 -1.49
N VAL A 258 11.69 3.35 -1.75
CA VAL A 258 11.52 2.06 -1.07
C VAL A 258 12.70 1.12 -1.35
N VAL A 259 13.18 1.04 -2.60
CA VAL A 259 14.36 0.24 -2.95
C VAL A 259 15.63 0.75 -2.27
N ALA A 260 15.87 2.07 -2.25
CA ALA A 260 17.06 2.65 -1.63
C ALA A 260 17.08 2.37 -0.12
N VAL A 261 15.95 2.57 0.56
CA VAL A 261 15.80 2.28 1.99
C VAL A 261 15.96 0.79 2.27
N ALA A 262 15.36 -0.09 1.45
CA ALA A 262 15.52 -1.54 1.62
C ALA A 262 16.98 -1.99 1.48
N ARG A 263 17.74 -1.41 0.54
CA ARG A 263 19.18 -1.68 0.41
C ARG A 263 19.96 -1.23 1.63
N SER A 264 19.69 -0.01 2.10
CA SER A 264 20.28 0.53 3.33
C SER A 264 20.03 -0.40 4.54
N ALA A 265 18.78 -0.87 4.68
CA ALA A 265 18.39 -1.81 5.73
C ALA A 265 19.07 -3.18 5.60
N LEU A 266 19.28 -3.68 4.37
CA LEU A 266 19.99 -4.91 4.11
C LEU A 266 21.48 -4.78 4.47
N SER A 267 22.14 -3.68 4.07
CA SER A 267 23.56 -3.43 4.34
C SER A 267 23.88 -3.30 5.83
N ARG A 268 22.93 -2.86 6.66
CA ARG A 268 23.13 -2.80 8.13
C ARG A 268 23.05 -4.17 8.82
N ARG A 269 22.67 -5.23 8.10
CA ARG A 269 22.50 -6.60 8.64
C ARG A 269 23.64 -7.55 8.25
N GLY A 270 24.39 -7.24 7.20
CA GLY A 270 25.54 -8.03 6.73
C GLY A 270 26.83 -7.50 7.32
#